data_AF-A0AAN7B233-F1
#
_entry.id   AF-A0AAN7B233-F1
#
_cell.length_a   1.000
_cell.length_b   1.000
_cell.length_c   1.000
_cell.angle_alpha   90.00
_cell.angle_beta   90.00
_cell.angle_gamma   90.00
#
_symmetry.space_group_name_H-M   'P 1'
#
loop_
_entity.id
_entity.type
_entity.pdbx_description
1 polymer ?
#
loop_
_entity_poly.entity_id
_entity_poly.type
_entity_poly.pdbx_seq_one_letter_code
_entity_poly.pdbx_strand_id
1 'polypeptide(L)'
;MSGYSEVKESDEFSSEDPFLTSPSRERPRWKFVFRLLLQSTIVCSLCLASFFIGAGNADRPNEVACVDTAWDKVREGISFKMHEFNPRFGGRPSPYMGHPNPGVDKLWYHLAALRNFGVPKEVLVTINRTRDAVKLPGNDGYMAGMEAFHQLHCLNYIRMYTYMDHYEKIDTDIKAETMEERREHADHCVETLRQRLMCNPDMNIYTYHWMDGYDMPAGNLFSRHRCIDWDRFDDWAGDNALHYPAPTSRPEGFEV
;
A
#
# COMPACT_ATOMS: atom_id res chain seq x y z
N MET A 1 -12.76 37.49 -97.45
CA MET A 1 -13.78 36.44 -97.66
C MET A 1 -13.52 35.88 -99.04
N SER A 2 -13.22 34.62 -99.29
CA SER A 2 -13.51 33.39 -98.56
C SER A 2 -12.36 32.41 -98.88
N GLY A 3 -11.71 31.88 -97.85
CA GLY A 3 -10.85 30.72 -97.98
C GLY A 3 -11.61 29.51 -97.48
N TYR A 4 -11.54 28.39 -98.19
CA TYR A 4 -11.63 27.04 -97.64
C TYR A 4 -11.20 26.04 -98.73
N SER A 5 -10.26 25.16 -98.39
CA SER A 5 -10.37 23.75 -98.77
C SER A 5 -9.87 22.91 -97.61
N GLU A 6 -10.82 22.12 -97.13
CA GLU A 6 -10.85 21.26 -95.97
C GLU A 6 -10.01 20.01 -96.24
N VAL A 7 -9.04 19.69 -95.38
CA VAL A 7 -8.30 18.43 -95.46
C VAL A 7 -9.11 17.39 -94.70
N LYS A 8 -9.49 16.33 -95.43
CA LYS A 8 -10.29 15.21 -94.93
C LYS A 8 -9.53 14.45 -93.84
N GLU A 9 -10.25 14.24 -92.75
CA GLU A 9 -9.97 13.29 -91.69
C GLU A 9 -10.25 11.87 -92.21
N SER A 10 -9.19 11.07 -92.39
CA SER A 10 -9.30 9.61 -92.43
C SER A 10 -7.90 9.02 -92.24
N ASP A 11 -7.52 8.77 -91.00
CA ASP A 11 -6.64 7.65 -90.68
C ASP A 11 -7.16 7.04 -89.39
N GLU A 12 -7.92 5.97 -89.59
CA GLU A 12 -8.47 5.08 -88.59
C GLU A 12 -7.31 4.47 -87.78
N PHE A 13 -7.20 4.82 -86.51
CA PHE A 13 -6.20 4.27 -85.61
C PHE A 13 -6.52 2.79 -85.37
N SER A 14 -5.88 1.91 -86.16
CA SER A 14 -5.92 0.47 -85.98
C SER A 14 -5.40 0.11 -84.58
N SER A 15 -6.19 -0.65 -83.84
CA SER A 15 -5.87 -1.15 -82.50
C SER A 15 -4.78 -2.23 -82.47
N GLU A 16 -4.07 -2.44 -83.58
CA GLU A 16 -3.05 -3.50 -83.75
C GLU A 16 -1.65 -2.93 -83.96
N ASP A 17 -1.26 -1.91 -83.19
CA ASP A 17 0.15 -1.45 -83.18
C ASP A 17 1.04 -2.48 -82.45
N PRO A 18 1.97 -3.18 -83.15
CA PRO A 18 2.78 -4.25 -82.56
C PRO A 18 3.73 -3.75 -81.47
N PHE A 19 3.92 -2.44 -81.36
CA PHE A 19 4.84 -1.81 -80.41
C PHE A 19 4.20 -1.43 -79.06
N LEU A 20 2.88 -1.58 -78.90
CA LEU A 20 2.17 -1.23 -77.64
C LEU A 20 1.92 -2.42 -76.69
N THR A 21 2.34 -3.63 -77.03
CA THR A 21 2.27 -4.77 -76.11
C THR A 21 3.51 -4.83 -75.21
N SER A 22 3.50 -4.07 -74.11
CA SER A 22 4.46 -4.32 -73.04
C SER A 22 4.16 -5.71 -72.44
N PRO A 23 5.14 -6.62 -72.29
CA PRO A 23 4.88 -7.89 -71.62
C PRO A 23 4.50 -7.57 -70.17
N SER A 24 3.25 -7.88 -69.78
CA SER A 24 2.84 -7.84 -68.39
C SER A 24 3.67 -8.89 -67.66
N ARG A 25 4.75 -8.44 -67.02
CA ARG A 25 5.65 -9.30 -66.27
C ARG A 25 4.88 -9.78 -65.04
N GLU A 26 4.19 -10.91 -65.16
CA GLU A 26 3.49 -11.55 -64.05
C GLU A 26 4.51 -11.78 -62.93
N ARG A 27 4.37 -11.02 -61.84
CA ARG A 27 5.24 -11.18 -60.68
C ARG A 27 4.96 -12.56 -60.10
N PRO A 28 5.97 -13.41 -59.86
CA PRO A 28 5.73 -14.77 -59.41
C PRO A 28 4.93 -14.77 -58.09
N ARG A 29 3.74 -15.39 -58.09
CA ARG A 29 2.83 -15.43 -56.93
C ARG A 29 3.52 -15.96 -55.67
N TRP A 30 4.49 -16.87 -55.81
CA TRP A 30 5.28 -17.40 -54.69
C TRP A 30 6.13 -16.34 -53.98
N LYS A 31 6.65 -15.33 -54.70
CA LYS A 31 7.40 -14.22 -54.08
C LYS A 31 6.48 -13.32 -53.25
N PHE A 32 5.21 -13.19 -53.65
CA PHE A 32 4.20 -12.45 -52.88
C PHE A 32 3.78 -13.22 -51.62
N VAL A 33 3.49 -14.52 -51.76
CA VAL A 33 3.16 -15.39 -50.62
C VAL A 33 4.32 -15.49 -49.63
N PHE A 34 5.55 -15.66 -50.11
CA PHE A 34 6.75 -15.69 -49.26
C PHE A 34 6.95 -14.37 -48.50
N ARG A 35 6.71 -13.23 -49.15
CA ARG A 35 6.76 -11.91 -48.49
C ARG A 35 5.71 -11.78 -47.40
N LEU A 36 4.48 -12.23 -47.65
CA LEU A 36 3.41 -12.22 -46.65
C LEU A 36 3.73 -13.12 -45.46
N LEU A 37 4.19 -14.35 -45.70
CA LEU A 37 4.59 -15.28 -44.63
C LEU A 37 5.73 -14.71 -43.80
N LEU A 38 6.77 -14.16 -44.44
CA LEU A 38 7.89 -13.52 -43.76
C LEU A 38 7.42 -12.33 -42.90
N GLN A 39 6.56 -11.48 -43.47
CA GLN A 39 5.99 -10.32 -42.77
C GLN A 39 5.15 -10.77 -41.57
N SER A 40 4.29 -11.79 -41.72
CA SER A 40 3.49 -12.35 -40.64
C SER A 40 4.36 -12.95 -39.53
N THR A 41 5.42 -13.69 -39.87
CA THR A 41 6.35 -14.23 -38.86
C THR A 41 7.10 -13.14 -38.10
N ILE A 42 7.51 -12.05 -38.77
CA ILE A 42 8.15 -10.90 -38.13
C ILE A 42 7.17 -10.23 -37.16
N VAL A 43 5.94 -9.97 -37.60
CA VAL A 43 4.91 -9.35 -36.74
C VAL A 43 4.60 -10.24 -35.53
N CYS A 44 4.39 -11.54 -35.72
CA CYS A 44 4.14 -12.47 -34.60
C CYS A 44 5.32 -12.53 -33.63
N SER A 45 6.56 -12.54 -34.15
CA SER A 45 7.77 -12.54 -33.32
C SER A 45 7.92 -11.24 -32.52
N LEU A 46 7.61 -10.09 -33.13
CA LEU A 46 7.58 -8.80 -32.45
C LEU A 46 6.47 -8.75 -31.39
N CYS A 47 5.27 -9.22 -31.69
CA CYS A 47 4.18 -9.29 -30.72
C CYS A 47 4.51 -10.19 -29.52
N LEU A 48 5.12 -11.37 -29.77
CA LEU A 48 5.57 -12.27 -28.71
C LEU A 48 6.69 -11.63 -27.88
N ALA A 49 7.69 -11.02 -28.52
CA ALA A 49 8.75 -10.31 -27.82
C ALA A 49 8.18 -9.16 -26.98
N SER A 50 7.27 -8.35 -27.51
CA SER A 50 6.58 -7.29 -26.77
C SER A 50 5.74 -7.84 -25.60
N PHE A 51 5.11 -9.01 -25.73
CA PHE A 51 4.40 -9.65 -24.63
C PHE A 51 5.35 -10.12 -23.53
N PHE A 52 6.48 -10.76 -23.86
CA PHE A 52 7.46 -11.21 -22.86
C PHE A 52 8.23 -10.05 -22.22
N ILE A 53 8.59 -9.03 -23.00
CA ILE A 53 9.19 -7.79 -22.49
C ILE A 53 8.18 -7.05 -21.62
N GLY A 54 6.92 -6.93 -22.04
CA GLY A 54 5.85 -6.29 -21.26
C GLY A 54 5.45 -7.08 -20.02
N ALA A 55 5.55 -8.41 -20.02
CA ALA A 55 5.32 -9.24 -18.84
C ALA A 55 6.51 -9.25 -17.87
N GLY A 56 7.73 -9.12 -18.39
CA GLY A 56 8.97 -9.02 -17.59
C GLY A 56 9.26 -7.62 -17.04
N ASN A 57 8.86 -6.57 -17.78
CA ASN A 57 8.94 -5.16 -17.42
C ASN A 57 7.58 -4.57 -17.04
N ALA A 58 6.56 -5.40 -16.81
CA ALA A 58 5.43 -4.97 -16.01
C ALA A 58 6.03 -4.68 -14.64
N ASP A 59 6.43 -3.42 -14.43
CA ASP A 59 6.80 -2.85 -13.16
C ASP A 59 5.66 -3.17 -12.21
N ARG A 60 5.74 -4.33 -11.54
CA ARG A 60 4.97 -4.54 -10.34
C ARG A 60 5.44 -3.43 -9.44
N PRO A 61 4.56 -2.50 -9.02
CA PRO A 61 4.95 -1.44 -8.12
C PRO A 61 5.72 -2.07 -6.97
N ASN A 62 6.90 -1.55 -6.65
CA ASN A 62 7.62 -2.02 -5.48
C ASN A 62 6.69 -1.83 -4.28
N GLU A 63 6.12 -2.92 -3.78
CA GLU A 63 5.05 -2.87 -2.79
C GLU A 63 5.55 -2.31 -1.46
N VAL A 64 6.84 -2.50 -1.19
CA VAL A 64 7.54 -1.93 -0.04
C VAL A 64 7.72 -0.42 -0.20
N ALA A 65 7.76 0.10 -1.44
CA ALA A 65 7.80 1.54 -1.69
C ALA A 65 6.46 2.23 -1.35
N CYS A 66 5.37 1.49 -1.21
CA CYS A 66 4.08 2.01 -0.73
C CYS A 66 4.01 2.11 0.80
N VAL A 67 5.04 1.67 1.54
CA VAL A 67 5.13 1.88 2.97
C VAL A 67 5.77 3.24 3.23
N ASP A 68 5.00 4.16 3.80
CA ASP A 68 5.46 5.49 4.17
C ASP A 68 6.40 5.43 5.39
N THR A 69 7.69 5.21 5.13
CA THR A 69 8.75 5.29 6.14
C THR A 69 10.03 5.81 5.52
N ALA A 70 10.68 6.73 6.23
CA ALA A 70 12.00 7.24 5.88
C ALA A 70 13.15 6.30 6.28
N TRP A 71 12.85 5.17 6.91
CA TRP A 71 13.86 4.25 7.43
C TRP A 71 13.89 2.92 6.65
N ASP A 72 14.90 2.77 5.79
CA ASP A 72 15.06 1.64 4.87
C ASP A 72 15.19 0.29 5.57
N LYS A 73 15.82 0.25 6.76
CA LYS A 73 15.98 -0.99 7.51
C LYS A 73 14.62 -1.59 7.92
N VAL A 74 13.62 -0.76 8.19
CA VAL A 74 12.24 -1.22 8.47
C VAL A 74 11.67 -1.86 7.20
N ARG A 75 11.91 -1.24 6.04
CA ARG A 75 11.39 -1.67 4.74
C ARG A 75 11.89 -3.04 4.32
N GLU A 76 13.17 -3.34 4.55
CA GLU A 76 13.80 -4.61 4.18
C GLU A 76 13.17 -5.84 4.86
N GLY A 77 12.49 -5.66 6.00
CA GLY A 77 11.83 -6.72 6.75
C GLY A 77 10.34 -6.92 6.41
N ILE A 78 9.72 -5.99 5.69
CA ILE A 78 8.27 -5.99 5.47
C ILE A 78 7.88 -7.04 4.42
N SER A 79 6.80 -7.75 4.73
CA SER A 79 6.09 -8.58 3.77
C SER A 79 4.60 -8.35 3.89
N PHE A 80 3.83 -8.77 2.89
CA PHE A 80 2.38 -8.59 2.87
C PHE A 80 1.66 -9.93 2.81
N LYS A 81 0.53 -10.04 3.52
CA LYS A 81 -0.38 -11.19 3.47
C LYS A 81 -1.81 -10.74 3.20
N MET A 82 -2.55 -11.58 2.48
CA MET A 82 -3.99 -11.38 2.35
C MET A 82 -4.66 -11.78 3.66
N HIS A 83 -5.47 -10.88 4.23
CA HIS A 83 -6.23 -11.11 5.44
C HIS A 83 -7.69 -10.75 5.21
N GLU A 84 -8.61 -11.59 5.66
CA GLU A 84 -10.03 -11.28 5.63
C GLU A 84 -10.44 -10.70 6.98
N PHE A 85 -11.00 -9.49 6.97
CA PHE A 85 -11.48 -8.86 8.18
C PHE A 85 -12.74 -9.56 8.67
N ASN A 86 -12.83 -9.74 9.99
CA ASN A 86 -13.95 -10.40 10.64
C ASN A 86 -14.48 -9.56 11.81
N PRO A 87 -15.09 -8.40 11.54
CA PRO A 87 -15.64 -7.51 12.57
C PRO A 87 -17.08 -7.94 12.95
N ARG A 88 -17.28 -9.23 13.20
CA ARG A 88 -18.62 -9.78 13.49
C ARG A 88 -19.22 -9.19 14.76
N PHE A 89 -20.49 -8.84 14.69
CA PHE A 89 -21.28 -8.38 15.85
C PHE A 89 -21.81 -9.55 16.72
N GLY A 90 -21.78 -10.79 16.23
CA GLY A 90 -22.28 -11.98 16.93
C GLY A 90 -21.47 -13.24 16.62
N GLY A 91 -21.72 -14.31 17.38
CA GLY A 91 -20.96 -15.57 17.33
C GLY A 91 -19.75 -15.57 18.27
N ARG A 92 -18.77 -16.47 18.04
CA ARG A 92 -17.56 -16.55 18.88
C ARG A 92 -16.71 -15.28 18.68
N PRO A 93 -16.50 -14.47 19.73
CA PRO A 93 -15.73 -13.23 19.61
C PRO A 93 -14.26 -13.52 19.32
N SER A 94 -13.56 -12.52 18.77
CA SER A 94 -12.10 -12.53 18.70
C SER A 94 -11.50 -12.65 20.11
N PRO A 95 -10.32 -13.28 20.29
CA PRO A 95 -9.60 -13.28 21.57
C PRO A 95 -9.32 -11.87 22.13
N TYR A 96 -9.37 -10.82 21.30
CA TYR A 96 -9.18 -9.43 21.70
C TYR A 96 -10.49 -8.73 22.15
N MET A 97 -11.64 -9.38 22.06
CA MET A 97 -12.95 -8.79 22.35
C MET A 97 -13.56 -9.32 23.65
N GLY A 98 -14.44 -8.53 24.25
CA GLY A 98 -15.21 -8.89 25.44
C GLY A 98 -14.82 -8.11 26.70
N HIS A 99 -15.44 -8.48 27.81
CA HIS A 99 -15.19 -7.86 29.11
C HIS A 99 -13.73 -8.05 29.57
N PRO A 100 -13.19 -7.11 30.37
CA PRO A 100 -11.87 -7.23 30.96
C PRO A 100 -11.66 -8.57 31.66
N ASN A 101 -10.54 -9.23 31.34
CA ASN A 101 -10.11 -10.47 31.99
C ASN A 101 -8.63 -10.71 31.68
N PRO A 102 -7.93 -11.52 32.50
CA PRO A 102 -6.49 -11.73 32.35
C PRO A 102 -6.05 -12.24 30.97
N GLY A 103 -6.89 -13.02 30.29
CA GLY A 103 -6.58 -13.55 28.96
C GLY A 103 -6.59 -12.47 27.88
N VAL A 104 -7.65 -11.66 27.86
CA VAL A 104 -7.80 -10.54 26.91
C VAL A 104 -6.75 -9.46 27.19
N ASP A 105 -6.52 -9.14 28.46
CA ASP A 105 -5.57 -8.11 28.87
C ASP A 105 -4.14 -8.49 28.51
N LYS A 106 -3.76 -9.76 28.70
CA LYS A 106 -2.45 -10.26 28.25
C LYS A 106 -2.23 -10.05 26.75
N LEU A 107 -3.25 -10.30 25.94
CA LEU A 107 -3.15 -10.12 24.49
C LEU A 107 -3.02 -8.65 24.10
N TRP A 108 -3.80 -7.76 24.73
CA TRP A 108 -3.72 -6.33 24.48
C TRP A 108 -2.42 -5.70 24.96
N TYR A 109 -1.94 -6.05 26.16
CA TYR A 109 -0.66 -5.55 26.67
C TYR A 109 0.52 -6.02 25.83
N HIS A 110 0.45 -7.23 25.26
CA HIS A 110 1.46 -7.67 24.29
C HIS A 110 1.40 -6.87 22.99
N LEU A 111 0.20 -6.72 22.41
CA LEU A 111 -0.02 -6.05 21.12
C LEU A 111 0.31 -4.55 21.17
N ALA A 112 -0.03 -3.90 22.28
CA ALA A 112 0.14 -2.46 22.48
C ALA A 112 1.45 -2.09 23.20
N ALA A 113 2.35 -3.06 23.41
CA ALA A 113 3.64 -2.80 24.04
C ALA A 113 4.44 -1.80 23.21
N LEU A 114 4.79 -0.65 23.81
CA LEU A 114 5.63 0.33 23.15
C LEU A 114 7.04 -0.25 22.94
N ARG A 115 7.39 -0.49 21.66
CA ARG A 115 8.72 -0.96 21.24
C ARG A 115 9.56 0.25 20.83
N ASN A 116 10.38 0.75 21.74
CA ASN A 116 11.37 1.78 21.44
C ASN A 116 12.63 1.13 20.86
N PHE A 117 13.25 1.77 19.86
CA PHE A 117 14.43 1.28 19.15
C PHE A 117 15.45 2.41 18.97
N GLY A 118 16.69 2.04 18.63
CA GLY A 118 17.75 2.98 18.28
C GLY A 118 17.77 3.30 16.79
N VAL A 119 17.74 4.59 16.47
CA VAL A 119 17.75 5.11 15.09
C VAL A 119 19.03 5.89 14.84
N PRO A 120 19.74 5.66 13.72
CA PRO A 120 20.89 6.48 13.35
C PRO A 120 20.52 7.95 13.14
N LYS A 121 21.44 8.86 13.47
CA LYS A 121 21.23 10.30 13.31
C LYS A 121 20.80 10.69 11.90
N GLU A 122 21.36 10.02 10.89
CA GLU A 122 21.11 10.27 9.47
C GLU A 122 19.63 10.11 9.14
N VAL A 123 18.97 9.09 9.70
CA VAL A 123 17.54 8.85 9.52
C VAL A 123 16.74 10.00 10.13
N LEU A 124 17.07 10.45 11.36
CA LEU A 124 16.37 11.59 11.97
C LEU A 124 16.56 12.90 11.19
N VAL A 125 17.71 13.10 10.54
CA VAL A 125 17.95 14.24 9.66
C VAL A 125 16.99 14.21 8.46
N THR A 126 16.78 13.04 7.83
CA THR A 126 15.89 12.93 6.66
C THR A 126 14.44 13.31 6.96
N ILE A 127 13.98 13.09 8.20
CA ILE A 127 12.62 13.43 8.64
C ILE A 127 12.54 14.72 9.46
N ASN A 128 13.64 15.47 9.56
CA ASN A 128 13.73 16.70 10.33
C ASN A 128 13.27 16.52 11.81
N ARG A 129 13.70 15.44 12.45
CA ARG A 129 13.38 15.10 13.86
C ARG A 129 14.61 15.03 14.76
N THR A 130 15.68 15.75 14.43
CA THR A 130 16.90 15.78 15.26
C THR A 130 16.81 16.73 16.45
N ARG A 131 15.92 17.73 16.39
CA ARG A 131 15.77 18.71 17.46
C ARG A 131 15.18 18.04 18.69
N ASP A 132 15.82 18.21 19.85
CA ASP A 132 15.40 17.69 21.16
C ASP A 132 15.30 16.15 21.24
N ALA A 133 15.82 15.44 20.22
CA ALA A 133 15.79 13.99 20.18
C ALA A 133 16.71 13.38 21.25
N VAL A 134 16.19 12.36 21.94
CA VAL A 134 16.92 11.69 23.03
C VAL A 134 18.02 10.81 22.44
N LYS A 135 19.28 11.19 22.68
CA LYS A 135 20.44 10.39 22.30
C LYS A 135 20.58 9.18 23.21
N LEU A 136 20.89 8.02 22.64
CA LEU A 136 21.13 6.80 23.41
C LEU A 136 22.51 6.84 24.09
N PRO A 137 22.62 6.35 25.34
CA PRO A 137 23.90 6.24 26.01
C PRO A 137 24.86 5.31 25.26
N GLY A 138 26.12 5.73 25.10
CA GLY A 138 27.20 4.86 24.61
C GLY A 138 27.23 4.62 23.09
N ASN A 139 26.35 5.25 22.29
CA ASN A 139 26.45 5.23 20.82
C ASN A 139 25.91 6.53 20.19
N ASP A 140 25.94 6.63 18.85
CA ASP A 140 25.44 7.78 18.09
C ASP A 140 23.98 7.64 17.61
N GLY A 141 23.25 6.66 18.16
CA GLY A 141 21.84 6.43 17.91
C GLY A 141 20.95 7.31 18.80
N TYR A 142 19.70 7.42 18.39
CA TYR A 142 18.65 8.16 19.08
C TYR A 142 17.48 7.24 19.38
N MET A 143 16.84 7.44 20.52
CA MET A 143 15.63 6.71 20.87
C MET A 143 14.48 7.16 19.96
N ALA A 144 13.79 6.20 19.38
CA ALA A 144 12.55 6.44 18.65
C ALA A 144 11.54 5.34 18.97
N GLY A 145 10.26 5.68 18.83
CA GLY A 145 9.15 4.72 18.83
C GLY A 145 8.59 4.55 17.42
N MET A 146 7.83 3.50 17.22
CA MET A 146 7.11 3.25 15.97
C MET A 146 5.65 3.64 16.15
N GLU A 147 5.14 4.48 15.25
CA GLU A 147 3.77 5.00 15.30
C GLU A 147 2.71 3.90 15.35
N ALA A 148 2.96 2.73 14.75
CA ALA A 148 2.05 1.58 14.81
C ALA A 148 1.78 1.12 16.27
N PHE A 149 2.82 1.06 17.11
CA PHE A 149 2.66 0.67 18.52
C PHE A 149 2.02 1.79 19.34
N HIS A 150 2.31 3.06 19.03
CA HIS A 150 1.64 4.19 19.67
C HIS A 150 0.12 4.19 19.34
N GLN A 151 -0.24 3.95 18.08
CA GLN A 151 -1.65 3.81 17.66
C GLN A 151 -2.35 2.64 18.35
N LEU A 152 -1.67 1.49 18.52
CA LEU A 152 -2.22 0.35 19.25
C LEU A 152 -2.33 0.61 20.76
N HIS A 153 -1.38 1.35 21.34
CA HIS A 153 -1.47 1.87 22.70
C HIS A 153 -2.70 2.78 22.85
N CYS A 154 -2.89 3.75 21.95
CA CYS A 154 -4.07 4.61 21.95
C CYS A 154 -5.38 3.81 21.84
N LEU A 155 -5.42 2.80 20.97
CA LEU A 155 -6.60 1.95 20.84
C LEU A 155 -6.88 1.14 22.11
N ASN A 156 -5.84 0.57 22.74
CA ASN A 156 -6.00 -0.13 24.01
C ASN A 156 -6.40 0.82 25.15
N TYR A 157 -5.86 2.03 25.18
CA TYR A 157 -6.24 3.05 26.16
C TYR A 157 -7.72 3.38 26.05
N ILE A 158 -8.24 3.64 24.83
CA ILE A 158 -9.68 3.86 24.59
C ILE A 158 -10.50 2.63 25.02
N ARG A 159 -10.06 1.42 24.68
CA ARG A 159 -10.71 0.18 25.13
C ARG A 159 -10.82 0.16 26.66
N MET A 160 -9.72 0.41 27.37
CA MET A 160 -9.70 0.42 28.83
C MET A 160 -10.57 1.55 29.41
N TYR A 161 -10.61 2.71 28.76
CA TYR A 161 -11.46 3.84 29.13
C TYR A 161 -12.95 3.47 29.12
N THR A 162 -13.39 2.59 28.20
CA THR A 162 -14.79 2.08 28.18
C THR A 162 -15.13 1.15 29.35
N TYR A 163 -14.14 0.69 30.11
CA TYR A 163 -14.28 -0.14 31.31
C TYR A 163 -13.56 0.50 32.51
N MET A 164 -13.71 1.82 32.67
CA MET A 164 -12.96 2.61 33.66
C MET A 164 -13.05 2.05 35.08
N ASP A 165 -14.24 1.63 35.52
CA ASP A 165 -14.50 1.03 36.84
C ASP A 165 -13.63 -0.20 37.15
N HIS A 166 -13.13 -0.87 36.09
CA HIS A 166 -12.20 -1.98 36.20
C HIS A 166 -10.74 -1.50 36.18
N TYR A 167 -10.37 -0.75 35.15
CA TYR A 167 -8.96 -0.44 34.90
C TYR A 167 -8.38 0.62 35.85
N GLU A 168 -9.21 1.51 36.41
CA GLU A 168 -8.76 2.43 37.47
C GLU A 168 -8.18 1.70 38.70
N LYS A 169 -8.49 0.40 38.86
CA LYS A 169 -8.05 -0.43 39.99
C LYS A 169 -6.84 -1.29 39.69
N ILE A 170 -6.48 -1.48 38.42
CA ILE A 170 -5.42 -2.43 38.04
C ILE A 170 -4.36 -1.87 37.12
N ASP A 171 -4.69 -0.93 36.23
CA ASP A 171 -3.79 -0.41 35.22
C ASP A 171 -2.93 0.72 35.78
N THR A 172 -1.61 0.65 35.57
CA THR A 172 -0.66 1.60 36.17
C THR A 172 -0.78 2.99 35.58
N ASP A 173 -0.99 3.11 34.27
CA ASP A 173 -1.04 4.39 33.58
C ASP A 173 -2.33 5.11 33.97
N ILE A 174 -3.47 4.43 33.88
CA ILE A 174 -4.77 4.99 34.28
C ILE A 174 -4.78 5.38 35.78
N LYS A 175 -4.13 4.60 36.64
CA LYS A 175 -4.01 4.93 38.08
C LYS A 175 -3.20 6.20 38.34
N ALA A 176 -2.17 6.45 37.55
CA ALA A 176 -1.31 7.60 37.72
C ALA A 176 -2.01 8.91 37.30
N GLU A 177 -3.04 8.80 36.46
CA GLU A 177 -3.79 9.92 35.92
C GLU A 177 -5.03 10.25 36.78
N THR A 178 -5.29 11.55 36.94
CA THR A 178 -6.56 12.11 37.40
C THR A 178 -7.68 11.86 36.39
N MET A 179 -8.93 12.07 36.78
CA MET A 179 -10.07 11.92 35.86
C MET A 179 -10.02 12.88 34.67
N GLU A 180 -9.46 14.07 34.85
CA GLU A 180 -9.26 15.06 33.79
C GLU A 180 -8.17 14.59 32.82
N GLU A 181 -6.99 14.22 33.32
CA GLU A 181 -5.89 13.69 32.51
C GLU A 181 -6.32 12.44 31.73
N ARG A 182 -7.13 11.55 32.33
CA ARG A 182 -7.67 10.38 31.62
C ARG A 182 -8.54 10.78 30.43
N ARG A 183 -9.34 11.83 30.57
CA ARG A 183 -10.18 12.35 29.48
C ARG A 183 -9.31 12.98 28.41
N GLU A 184 -8.34 13.79 28.78
CA GLU A 184 -7.39 14.41 27.84
C GLU A 184 -6.60 13.34 27.06
N HIS A 185 -6.16 12.28 27.73
CA HIS A 185 -5.48 11.15 27.10
C HIS A 185 -6.43 10.42 26.14
N ALA A 186 -7.69 10.17 26.52
CA ALA A 186 -8.68 9.58 25.62
C ALA A 186 -8.92 10.47 24.37
N ASP A 187 -9.03 11.79 24.54
CA ASP A 187 -9.21 12.74 23.44
C ASP A 187 -7.99 12.76 22.51
N HIS A 188 -6.77 12.73 23.07
CA HIS A 188 -5.52 12.57 22.32
C HIS A 188 -5.50 11.27 21.51
N CYS A 189 -5.91 10.16 22.12
CA CYS A 189 -5.95 8.85 21.46
C CYS A 189 -6.93 8.84 20.28
N VAL A 190 -8.12 9.42 20.48
CA VAL A 190 -9.14 9.54 19.42
C VAL A 190 -8.62 10.38 18.26
N GLU A 191 -7.97 11.51 18.54
CA GLU A 191 -7.41 12.39 17.52
C GLU A 191 -6.26 11.74 16.75
N THR A 192 -5.35 11.05 17.44
CA THR A 192 -4.23 10.30 16.83
C THR A 192 -4.75 9.23 15.87
N LEU A 193 -5.75 8.44 16.30
CA LEU A 193 -6.36 7.41 15.45
C LEU A 193 -7.14 8.02 14.27
N ARG A 194 -7.89 9.12 14.49
CA ARG A 194 -8.61 9.83 13.42
C ARG A 194 -7.64 10.31 12.34
N GLN A 195 -6.54 10.98 12.73
CA GLN A 195 -5.54 11.47 11.78
C GLN A 195 -4.92 10.30 11.01
N ARG A 196 -4.58 9.19 11.69
CA ARG A 196 -4.01 8.01 11.02
C ARG A 196 -4.97 7.41 9.99
N LEU A 197 -6.24 7.20 10.37
CA LEU A 197 -7.26 6.63 9.48
C LEU A 197 -7.55 7.53 8.27
N MET A 198 -7.45 8.85 8.43
CA MET A 198 -7.60 9.79 7.30
C MET A 198 -6.34 9.89 6.43
N CYS A 199 -5.15 9.72 7.01
CA CYS A 199 -3.88 9.73 6.29
C CYS A 199 -3.71 8.49 5.42
N ASN A 200 -4.13 7.33 5.91
CA ASN A 200 -4.10 6.07 5.17
C ASN A 200 -5.50 5.42 5.20
N PRO A 201 -6.45 5.94 4.41
CA PRO A 201 -7.82 5.44 4.41
C PRO A 201 -7.88 4.03 3.82
N ASP A 202 -8.78 3.22 4.37
CA ASP A 202 -9.13 1.93 3.79
C ASP A 202 -10.02 2.15 2.57
N MET A 203 -9.48 1.82 1.39
CA MET A 203 -10.17 2.00 0.11
C MET A 203 -10.97 0.76 -0.32
N ASN A 204 -11.05 -0.28 0.53
CA ASN A 204 -11.86 -1.47 0.23
C ASN A 204 -13.36 -1.17 0.36
N ILE A 205 -14.14 -1.76 -0.53
CA ILE A 205 -15.60 -1.62 -0.53
C ILE A 205 -16.20 -2.72 0.35
N TYR A 206 -17.06 -2.33 1.28
CA TYR A 206 -17.96 -3.24 1.98
C TYR A 206 -19.36 -3.16 1.34
N THR A 207 -20.14 -4.23 1.43
CA THR A 207 -21.48 -4.29 0.82
C THR A 207 -22.57 -4.26 1.90
N TYR A 208 -23.82 -4.30 1.49
CA TYR A 208 -24.97 -4.45 2.37
C TYR A 208 -25.76 -5.72 2.01
N HIS A 209 -26.44 -6.29 3.00
CA HIS A 209 -27.32 -7.45 2.82
C HIS A 209 -28.55 -7.35 3.71
N TRP A 210 -29.62 -8.04 3.33
CA TRP A 210 -30.84 -8.14 4.13
C TRP A 210 -30.69 -9.27 5.15
N MET A 211 -31.17 -9.04 6.38
CA MET A 211 -31.22 -10.04 7.45
C MET A 211 -32.65 -10.15 7.96
N ASP A 212 -33.10 -11.36 8.25
CA ASP A 212 -34.43 -11.59 8.81
C ASP A 212 -34.57 -10.89 10.17
N GLY A 213 -35.70 -10.21 10.38
CA GLY A 213 -35.99 -9.49 11.63
C GLY A 213 -35.40 -8.08 11.73
N TYR A 214 -34.81 -7.55 10.65
CA TYR A 214 -34.30 -6.19 10.59
C TYR A 214 -35.01 -5.36 9.52
N ASP A 215 -35.46 -4.16 9.88
CA ASP A 215 -36.12 -3.22 8.95
C ASP A 215 -35.13 -2.45 8.06
N MET A 216 -33.82 -2.58 8.32
CA MET A 216 -32.74 -1.89 7.61
C MET A 216 -31.68 -2.89 7.14
N PRO A 217 -31.03 -2.67 5.98
CA PRO A 217 -29.99 -3.56 5.50
C PRO A 217 -28.75 -3.48 6.41
N ALA A 218 -28.13 -4.63 6.67
CA ALA A 218 -26.93 -4.71 7.49
C ALA A 218 -25.66 -4.63 6.64
N GLY A 219 -24.64 -3.94 7.17
CA GLY A 219 -23.33 -3.89 6.55
C GLY A 219 -22.67 -5.27 6.54
N ASN A 220 -22.28 -5.74 5.36
CA ASN A 220 -21.37 -6.86 5.19
C ASN A 220 -19.93 -6.33 5.20
N LEU A 221 -19.33 -6.33 6.38
CA LEU A 221 -17.98 -5.81 6.64
C LEU A 221 -16.87 -6.86 6.48
N PHE A 222 -17.20 -8.05 5.93
CA PHE A 222 -16.22 -9.07 5.61
C PHE A 222 -15.57 -8.73 4.27
N SER A 223 -14.40 -8.10 4.34
CA SER A 223 -13.62 -7.70 3.16
C SER A 223 -12.20 -8.23 3.24
N ARG A 224 -11.64 -8.56 2.08
CA ARG A 224 -10.27 -9.06 1.93
C ARG A 224 -9.33 -7.87 1.77
N HIS A 225 -8.39 -7.75 2.68
CA HIS A 225 -7.37 -6.73 2.69
C HIS A 225 -6.02 -7.35 2.36
N ARG A 226 -5.17 -6.55 1.77
CA ARG A 226 -3.75 -6.84 1.69
C ARG A 226 -3.07 -6.10 2.84
N CYS A 227 -2.61 -6.84 3.83
CA CYS A 227 -2.05 -6.27 5.07
C CYS A 227 -0.55 -6.53 5.13
N ILE A 228 0.17 -5.68 5.88
CA ILE A 228 1.51 -6.05 6.35
C ILE A 228 1.38 -7.36 7.14
N ASP A 229 2.35 -8.25 6.95
CA ASP A 229 2.48 -9.43 7.79
C ASP A 229 2.87 -9.00 9.22
N TRP A 230 1.84 -8.83 10.04
CA TRP A 230 1.97 -8.30 11.40
C TRP A 230 2.97 -9.08 12.23
N ASP A 231 2.93 -10.40 12.19
CA ASP A 231 3.77 -11.25 13.04
C ASP A 231 5.25 -11.03 12.71
N ARG A 232 5.59 -10.99 11.41
CA ARG A 232 6.95 -10.69 10.96
C ARG A 232 7.40 -9.27 11.31
N PHE A 233 6.49 -8.31 11.26
CA PHE A 233 6.77 -6.92 11.65
C PHE A 233 6.99 -6.79 13.16
N ASP A 234 6.15 -7.43 13.98
CA ASP A 234 6.25 -7.45 15.44
C ASP A 234 7.52 -8.16 15.91
N ASP A 235 7.86 -9.30 15.30
CA ASP A 235 9.12 -10.02 15.54
C ASP A 235 10.33 -9.13 15.26
N TRP A 236 10.36 -8.49 14.08
CA TRP A 236 11.44 -7.56 13.74
C TRP A 236 11.52 -6.38 14.73
N ALA A 237 10.38 -5.81 15.11
CA ALA A 237 10.34 -4.71 16.08
C ALA A 237 10.84 -5.16 17.46
N GLY A 238 10.49 -6.38 17.88
CA GLY A 238 10.96 -7.00 19.12
C GLY A 238 12.47 -7.22 19.12
N ASP A 239 13.01 -7.79 18.04
CA ASP A 239 14.44 -8.08 17.88
C ASP A 239 15.31 -6.80 17.82
N ASN A 240 14.73 -5.68 17.38
CA ASN A 240 15.41 -4.39 17.30
C ASN A 240 15.07 -3.44 18.46
N ALA A 241 14.21 -3.87 19.40
CA ALA A 241 13.84 -3.07 20.54
C ALA A 241 15.05 -2.84 21.46
N LEU A 242 15.12 -1.65 22.05
CA LEU A 242 16.13 -1.34 23.06
C LEU A 242 15.91 -2.22 24.27
N HIS A 243 16.94 -2.98 24.63
CA HIS A 243 16.98 -3.66 25.92
C HIS A 243 17.29 -2.64 27.01
N TYR A 244 16.39 -2.52 27.97
CA TYR A 244 16.49 -1.60 29.10
C TYR A 244 17.78 -1.84 29.92
N PRO A 245 18.34 -0.79 30.55
CA PRO A 245 17.68 0.48 30.85
C PRO A 245 17.80 1.53 29.74
N ALA A 246 16.65 2.00 29.25
CA ALA A 246 16.55 3.30 28.60
C ALA A 246 17.06 4.39 29.57
N PRO A 247 17.63 5.51 29.09
CA PRO A 247 17.99 6.62 29.96
C PRO A 247 16.76 7.09 30.77
N THR A 248 16.76 6.79 32.07
CA THR A 248 15.66 7.09 33.00
C THR A 248 15.74 8.50 33.60
N SER A 249 16.77 9.27 33.25
CA SER A 249 17.02 10.60 33.80
C SER A 249 17.24 11.62 32.70
N ARG A 250 16.48 12.72 32.76
CA ARG A 250 16.70 13.94 31.97
C ARG A 250 18.10 14.49 32.30
N PRO A 251 18.96 14.78 31.31
CA PRO A 251 20.22 15.48 31.55
C PRO A 251 19.94 16.88 32.14
N GLU A 252 20.77 17.33 33.08
CA GLU A 252 20.67 18.70 33.63
C GLU A 252 20.80 19.76 32.52
N GLY A 253 19.94 20.79 32.56
CA GLY A 253 20.02 21.95 31.67
C GLY A 253 19.28 21.87 30.33
N PHE A 254 18.53 20.79 30.07
CA PHE A 254 17.61 20.75 28.93
C PHE A 254 16.33 21.54 29.27
N GLU A 255 15.99 22.59 28.50
CA GLU A 255 14.69 23.27 28.56
C GLU A 255 13.67 22.58 27.62
N VAL A 256 12.36 22.82 27.85
CA VAL A 256 11.23 22.24 27.08
C VAL A 256 10.94 23.07 25.84
#